data_AF-A0A953UNR3-F1
#
_entry.id   AF-A0A953UNR3-F1
#
_cell.length_a   1.000
_cell.length_b   1.000
_cell.length_c   1.000
_cell.angle_alpha   90.00
_cell.angle_beta   90.00
_cell.angle_gamma   90.00
#
_symmetry.space_group_name_H-M   'P 1'
#
loop_
_entity.id
_entity.type
_entity.pdbx_description
1 polymer ?
#
loop_
_entity_poly.entity_id
_entity_poly.type
_entity_poly.pdbx_seq_one_letter_code
_entity_poly.pdbx_strand_id
1 'polypeptide(L)'
;MLFESDKVMFEIYRETEYTGKYRVVYFTELQDHNKETEINHALAGEHFFDGFIKNFGKDEAKEIINSVLHRLNNGEPVDAQEVERALGDHMA
;
A
#
# COMPACT_ATOMS: atom_id res chain seq x y z
N MET A 1 3.56 25.56 -8.12
CA MET A 1 2.49 24.56 -8.23
C MET A 1 3.14 23.23 -7.92
N LEU A 2 2.84 22.60 -6.78
CA LEU A 2 3.19 21.20 -6.61
C LEU A 2 2.33 20.45 -7.64
N PHE A 3 2.96 19.82 -8.63
CA PHE A 3 2.27 18.80 -9.40
C PHE A 3 1.93 17.70 -8.40
N GLU A 4 0.70 17.68 -7.88
CA GLU A 4 0.18 16.44 -7.31
C GLU A 4 0.31 15.39 -8.43
N SER A 5 1.08 14.35 -8.18
CA SER A 5 1.18 13.23 -9.09
C SER A 5 -0.24 12.72 -9.34
N ASP A 6 -0.65 12.58 -10.60
CA ASP A 6 -1.98 12.07 -10.99
C ASP A 6 -2.24 10.65 -10.44
N LYS A 7 -1.20 10.00 -9.92
CA LYS A 7 -1.21 8.67 -9.34
C LYS A 7 -0.47 8.64 -8.01
N VAL A 8 -0.95 7.82 -7.09
CA VAL A 8 -0.28 7.52 -5.82
C VAL A 8 0.38 6.15 -5.94
N MET A 9 1.70 6.11 -5.81
CA MET A 9 2.45 4.84 -5.78
C MET A 9 2.38 4.25 -4.38
N PHE A 10 2.09 2.96 -4.28
CA PHE A 10 2.03 2.25 -3.01
C PHE A 10 2.62 0.86 -3.10
N GLU A 11 2.98 0.32 -1.94
CA GLU A 11 3.37 -1.08 -1.78
C GLU A 11 2.80 -1.63 -0.48
N ILE A 12 2.19 -2.81 -0.59
CA ILE A 12 1.82 -3.70 0.50
C ILE A 12 2.97 -4.68 0.70
N TYR A 13 3.47 -4.76 1.93
CA TYR A 13 4.54 -5.65 2.31
C TYR A 13 4.24 -6.31 3.65
N ARG A 14 4.86 -7.46 3.90
CA ARG A 14 4.82 -8.17 5.18
C ARG A 14 6.06 -7.84 5.99
N GLU A 15 5.88 -7.27 7.17
CA GLU A 15 6.98 -6.96 8.10
C GLU A 15 7.63 -8.25 8.62
N THR A 16 8.93 -8.44 8.37
CA THR A 16 9.66 -9.66 8.73
C THR A 16 10.38 -9.56 10.09
N GLU A 17 10.71 -8.35 10.53
CA GLU A 17 11.58 -8.12 11.69
C GLU A 17 10.86 -8.16 13.06
N TYR A 18 9.55 -7.90 13.09
CA TYR A 18 8.82 -7.73 14.37
C TYR A 18 7.58 -8.61 14.48
N THR A 19 6.54 -8.32 13.68
CA THR A 19 5.19 -8.84 13.94
C THR A 19 4.69 -9.82 12.89
N GLY A 20 5.33 -9.90 11.72
CA GLY A 20 4.79 -10.67 10.60
C GLY A 20 3.57 -10.01 9.94
N LYS A 21 3.21 -8.79 10.32
CA LYS A 21 2.00 -8.08 9.85
C LYS A 21 2.20 -7.47 8.48
N TYR A 22 1.12 -7.46 7.72
CA TYR A 22 1.00 -6.74 6.46
C TYR A 22 0.77 -5.25 6.74
N ARG A 23 1.52 -4.41 6.02
CA ARG A 23 1.45 -2.95 6.06
C ARG A 23 1.46 -2.40 4.65
N VAL A 24 1.11 -1.12 4.51
CA VAL A 24 1.19 -0.38 3.24
C VAL A 24 2.03 0.87 3.43
N VAL A 25 2.86 1.19 2.43
CA VAL A 25 3.55 2.47 2.28
C VAL A 25 3.02 3.19 1.04
N TYR A 26 2.77 4.50 1.14
CA TYR A 26 2.34 5.35 0.02
C TYR A 26 3.49 6.29 -0.38
N PHE A 27 4.39 5.82 -1.24
CA PHE A 27 5.67 6.49 -1.53
C PHE A 27 5.53 7.94 -1.99
N THR A 28 4.52 8.24 -2.79
CA THR A 28 4.27 9.60 -3.31
C THR A 28 3.62 10.54 -2.30
N GLU A 29 3.17 10.02 -1.15
CA GLU A 29 2.61 10.80 -0.05
C GLU A 29 3.57 10.93 1.14
N LEU A 30 4.74 10.30 1.07
CA LEU A 30 5.80 10.48 2.05
C LEU A 30 6.34 11.91 1.98
N GLN A 31 6.63 12.47 3.16
CA GLN A 31 7.28 13.76 3.33
C GLN A 31 8.77 13.53 3.67
N ASP A 32 9.63 14.52 3.42
CA ASP A 32 11.08 14.34 3.57
C ASP A 32 11.52 13.84 4.96
N HIS A 33 10.77 14.18 6.02
CA HIS A 33 11.09 13.78 7.38
C HIS A 33 10.75 12.32 7.73
N ASN A 34 9.86 11.65 6.98
CA ASN A 34 9.47 10.26 7.23
C ASN A 34 9.84 9.30 6.08
N LYS A 35 10.26 9.85 4.93
CA LYS A 35 10.51 9.09 3.71
C LYS A 35 11.57 8.01 3.88
N GLU A 36 12.71 8.33 4.47
CA GLU A 36 13.81 7.36 4.62
C GLU A 36 13.44 6.20 5.55
N THR A 37 12.74 6.49 6.64
CA THR A 37 12.26 5.49 7.59
C THR A 37 11.25 4.53 6.95
N GLU A 38 10.24 5.06 6.27
CA GLU A 38 9.20 4.24 5.63
C GLU A 38 9.74 3.42 4.46
N ILE A 39 10.68 3.96 3.68
CA ILE A 39 11.37 3.21 2.63
C ILE A 39 12.17 2.05 3.24
N ASN A 40 12.93 2.30 4.30
CA ASN A 40 13.71 1.26 4.96
C ASN A 40 12.81 0.14 5.52
N HIS A 41 11.63 0.48 6.07
CA HIS A 41 10.67 -0.51 6.53
C HIS A 41 10.10 -1.36 5.40
N ALA A 42 9.75 -0.76 4.27
CA ALA A 42 9.28 -1.49 3.09
C ALA A 42 10.37 -2.42 2.53
N LEU A 43 11.61 -1.91 2.41
CA LEU A 43 12.76 -2.69 1.91
C LEU A 43 13.17 -3.86 2.82
N ALA A 44 12.96 -3.75 4.14
CA ALA A 44 13.20 -4.84 5.09
C ALA A 44 12.07 -5.89 5.07
N GLY A 45 10.89 -5.51 4.57
CA GLY A 45 9.73 -6.39 4.46
C GLY A 45 9.82 -7.40 3.32
N GLU A 46 8.92 -8.38 3.35
CA GLU A 46 8.65 -9.24 2.21
C GLU A 46 7.56 -8.58 1.36
N HIS A 47 7.89 -8.30 0.10
CA HIS A 47 6.96 -7.74 -0.88
C HIS A 47 5.71 -8.63 -1.03
N PHE A 48 4.53 -8.02 -1.08
CA PHE A 48 3.26 -8.73 -1.30
C PHE A 48 2.49 -8.23 -2.53
N PHE A 49 2.29 -6.93 -2.66
CA PHE A 49 1.59 -6.32 -3.80
C PHE A 49 1.95 -4.84 -3.92
N ASP A 50 2.29 -4.35 -5.12
CA ASP A 50 2.51 -2.92 -5.37
C ASP A 50 1.68 -2.42 -6.55
N GLY A 51 1.62 -1.11 -6.68
CA GLY A 51 1.04 -0.50 -7.86
C GLY A 51 0.78 0.99 -7.71
N PHE A 52 -0.13 1.46 -8.55
CA PHE A 52 -0.53 2.86 -8.61
C PHE A 52 -2.05 2.97 -8.50
N ILE A 53 -2.52 3.81 -7.59
CA ILE A 53 -3.93 4.22 -7.53
C ILE A 53 -4.08 5.62 -8.14
N LYS A 54 -5.23 5.91 -8.75
CA LYS A 54 -5.56 7.26 -9.24
C LYS A 54 -5.60 8.23 -8.06
N ASN A 55 -5.09 9.45 -8.23
CA ASN A 55 -5.23 10.48 -7.20
C ASN A 55 -6.72 10.84 -6.98
N PHE A 56 -7.54 10.75 -8.04
CA PHE A 56 -8.99 10.82 -7.95
C PHE A 56 -9.57 9.52 -7.38
N GLY A 57 -10.28 9.62 -6.25
CA GLY A 57 -10.83 8.45 -5.55
C GLY A 57 -9.79 7.66 -4.73
N LYS A 58 -8.68 8.29 -4.36
CA LYS A 58 -7.59 7.66 -3.59
C LYS A 58 -8.01 7.30 -2.17
N ASP A 59 -8.92 8.06 -1.57
CA ASP A 59 -9.33 7.84 -0.19
C ASP A 59 -10.15 6.54 -0.09
N GLU A 60 -11.05 6.30 -1.04
CA GLU A 60 -11.77 5.03 -1.20
C GLU A 60 -10.79 3.88 -1.48
N ALA A 61 -9.79 4.09 -2.34
CA ALA A 61 -8.76 3.09 -2.62
C ALA A 61 -7.95 2.72 -1.35
N LYS A 62 -7.62 3.70 -0.52
CA LYS A 62 -6.94 3.49 0.77
C LYS A 62 -7.82 2.74 1.77
N GLU A 63 -9.13 3.01 1.80
CA GLU A 63 -10.07 2.24 2.62
C GLU A 63 -10.13 0.77 2.18
N ILE A 64 -10.14 0.51 0.86
CA ILE A 64 -10.07 -0.83 0.30
C ILE A 64 -8.76 -1.53 0.72
N ILE A 65 -7.61 -0.87 0.58
CA ILE A 65 -6.32 -1.40 1.02
C ILE A 65 -6.34 -1.71 2.51
N ASN A 66 -6.88 -0.81 3.34
CA ASN A 66 -6.98 -1.04 4.79
C ASN A 66 -7.84 -2.26 5.14
N SER A 67 -8.94 -2.47 4.41
CA SER A 67 -9.78 -3.67 4.55
C SER A 67 -9.02 -4.94 4.18
N VAL A 68 -8.27 -4.93 3.07
CA VAL A 68 -7.39 -6.03 2.65
C VAL A 68 -6.33 -6.33 3.71
N LEU A 69 -5.66 -5.30 4.24
CA LEU A 69 -4.67 -5.44 5.31
C LEU A 69 -5.27 -6.04 6.58
N HIS A 70 -6.50 -5.65 6.94
CA HIS A 70 -7.18 -6.21 8.11
C HIS A 70 -7.40 -7.72 7.93
N ARG A 71 -7.89 -8.14 6.76
CA ARG A 71 -8.11 -9.56 6.41
C ARG A 71 -6.81 -10.36 6.44
N LEU A 72 -5.77 -9.87 5.75
CA LEU A 72 -4.43 -10.48 5.75
C LEU A 72 -3.88 -10.65 7.17
N ASN A 73 -3.98 -9.61 7.99
CA ASN A 73 -3.48 -9.63 9.37
C ASN A 73 -4.32 -10.51 10.32
N ASN A 74 -5.57 -10.82 9.96
CA ASN A 74 -6.40 -11.80 10.66
C ASN A 74 -6.15 -13.24 10.19
N GLY A 75 -5.24 -13.45 9.22
CA GLY A 75 -4.90 -14.77 8.68
C GLY A 75 -5.85 -15.26 7.59
N GLU A 76 -6.68 -14.38 7.01
CA GLU A 76 -7.47 -14.75 5.84
C GLU A 76 -6.57 -14.98 4.62
N PRO A 77 -6.86 -15.99 3.79
CA PRO A 77 -6.15 -16.22 2.55
C PRO A 77 -6.60 -15.18 1.52
N VAL A 78 -5.86 -14.08 1.42
CA VAL A 78 -6.02 -13.06 0.37
C VAL A 78 -4.78 -13.14 -0.51
N ASP A 79 -4.98 -13.22 -1.82
CA ASP A 79 -3.90 -13.20 -2.81
C ASP A 79 -3.82 -11.86 -3.55
N ALA A 80 -2.74 -11.68 -4.32
CA ALA A 80 -2.50 -10.47 -5.11
C ALA A 80 -3.62 -10.17 -6.12
N GLN A 81 -4.24 -11.20 -6.72
CA GLN A 81 -5.35 -11.01 -7.68
C GLN A 81 -6.60 -10.48 -6.99
N GLU A 82 -6.84 -10.89 -5.75
CA GLU A 82 -7.93 -10.37 -4.95
C GLU A 82 -7.71 -8.90 -4.57
N VAL A 83 -6.48 -8.50 -4.27
CA VAL A 83 -6.12 -7.08 -4.05
C VAL A 83 -6.38 -6.25 -5.31
N GLU A 84 -5.89 -6.72 -6.46
CA GLU A 84 -6.09 -6.06 -7.75
C GLU A 84 -7.59 -5.93 -8.08
N ARG A 85 -8.37 -7.01 -7.90
CA ARG A 85 -9.82 -7.01 -8.12
C ARG A 85 -10.56 -6.08 -7.16
N ALA A 86 -10.13 -6.01 -5.89
CA ALA A 86 -10.75 -5.13 -4.90
C ALA A 86 -10.50 -3.66 -5.24
N LEU A 87 -9.29 -3.32 -5.72
CA LEU A 87 -8.94 -1.98 -6.15
C LEU A 87 -9.59 -1.60 -7.49
N GLY A 88 -9.74 -2.54 -8.42
CA GLY A 88 -10.53 -2.39 -9.64
C GLY A 88 -10.27 -1.06 -10.36
N ASP A 89 -11.34 -0.26 -10.54
CA ASP A 89 -11.29 1.02 -11.26
C ASP A 89 -10.46 2.11 -10.56
N HIS A 90 -10.02 1.90 -9.32
CA HIS A 90 -9.11 2.82 -8.63
C HIS A 90 -7.66 2.65 -9.07
N MET A 91 -7.30 1.52 -9.68
CA MET A 91 -5.95 1.30 -10.26
C MET A 91 -5.72 2.20 -11.47
N ALA A 92 -4.46 2.59 -11.67
CA ALA A 92 -4.04 3.60 -12.65
C ALA A 92 -3.09 3.09 -13.72
#